data_AF-A0A817KNE7-F1
#
_entry.id   AF-A0A817KNE7-F1
#
_cell.length_a   1.000
_cell.length_b   1.000
_cell.length_c   1.000
_cell.angle_alpha   90.00
_cell.angle_beta   90.00
_cell.angle_gamma   90.00
#
_symmetry.space_group_name_H-M   'P 1'
#
loop_
_entity.id
_entity.type
_entity.pdbx_description
1 polymer ?
#
loop_
_entity_poly.entity_id
_entity_poly.type
_entity_poly.pdbx_seq_one_letter_code
_entity_poly.pdbx_strand_id
1 'polypeptide(L)'
;MNSLLIWSWCASGNCLSLNHEYDKAIQAFKRAIQLAPESDYAYTLLGNEYSLVDELERAMACFRKAIQLNSRSYKAWNGVAMVYLKQEKFQSAEFHFTKATNIFRTNPDLICHLAVAQHKCNRSEGALTLLNDALKMDPKNALCKFHKAGLLLHLERYHEALTELEQLRQIAPKESLVYYLLSKVHRHLKNFHYSYMYMSWCMDLDPKGANNQLKENADKLYSKDEDLLLGMEDLASSVTEDDHSQMQSQSSLQDIQPMDSILSCINGVIVQFKLRQIPRFYTPLNDKIYLASSYNQWSPNDKQFEFDNVTNTLIVDFKSTTNVDFKITRGSWSTTETWFDGTMRANRRLTLSNSPQSIDISVEQWSDTAGRVHTASNQVYILDTNFSMWNHLPRTRRIWIYLPRSYSTDLNRRYPVVYAHDGQNLFDVSTSFSGEWGIDESLDTLSQELIVVGIDNGGSERINELTPFPNTNYGGGQADNYLNFIVEKLRPYINGRFRTKPERENTAILGSSLGGLCSFYAAIRHEDIFGLIGVFSPSFWFTNDIYTYVQNHRFKNSPPRLYFVGGQLESSTMISDMQRMINLLKNTTKEYNDDKNQMTIVIAADGQHQEWFWKREFPNSIKWLFPSS
;
A
#
# COMPACT_ATOMS: atom_id res chain seq x y z
N MET A 1 6.13 37.83 -27.23
CA MET A 1 6.00 36.39 -27.52
C MET A 1 6.88 35.54 -26.61
N ASN A 2 8.20 35.76 -26.51
CA ASN A 2 9.10 34.90 -25.71
C ASN A 2 8.70 34.71 -24.23
N SER A 3 8.09 35.70 -23.57
CA SER A 3 7.65 35.59 -22.18
C SER A 3 6.66 34.44 -21.94
N LEU A 4 5.62 34.31 -22.78
CA LEU A 4 4.63 33.23 -22.65
C LEU A 4 5.25 31.84 -22.81
N LEU A 5 6.25 31.70 -23.69
CA LEU A 5 6.90 30.42 -23.96
C LEU A 5 7.74 29.92 -22.77
N ILE A 6 8.33 30.84 -21.99
CA ILE A 6 9.06 30.48 -20.76
C ILE A 6 8.09 29.95 -19.70
N TRP A 7 6.98 30.66 -19.48
CA TRP A 7 5.96 30.24 -18.52
C TRP A 7 5.34 28.89 -18.87
N SER A 8 5.13 28.57 -20.15
CA SER A 8 4.65 27.24 -20.56
C SER A 8 5.66 26.12 -20.25
N TRP A 9 6.97 26.36 -20.43
CA TRP A 9 7.99 25.36 -20.07
C TRP A 9 8.11 25.19 -18.55
N CYS A 10 7.99 26.27 -17.77
CA CYS A 10 7.96 26.17 -16.31
C CYS A 10 6.69 25.45 -15.81
N ALA A 11 5.52 25.75 -16.38
CA ALA A 11 4.27 25.06 -16.02
C ALA A 11 4.30 23.57 -16.38
N SER A 12 4.83 23.22 -17.56
CA SER A 12 5.04 21.83 -17.98
C SER A 12 6.02 21.10 -17.04
N GLY A 13 7.13 21.75 -16.66
CA GLY A 13 8.08 21.20 -15.70
C GLY A 13 7.47 20.92 -14.33
N ASN A 14 6.67 21.87 -13.80
CA ASN A 14 5.96 21.68 -12.52
C ASN A 14 4.97 20.50 -12.59
N CYS A 15 4.24 20.35 -13.69
CA CYS A 15 3.30 19.24 -13.88
C CYS A 15 4.01 17.88 -13.96
N LEU A 16 5.16 17.82 -14.65
CA LEU A 16 5.99 16.60 -14.73
C LEU A 16 6.61 16.24 -13.36
N SER A 17 7.05 17.25 -12.60
CA SER A 17 7.59 17.08 -11.24
C SER A 17 6.52 16.52 -10.28
N LEU A 18 5.29 17.03 -10.35
CA LEU A 18 4.14 16.54 -9.57
C LEU A 18 3.79 15.06 -9.89
N ASN A 19 4.05 14.61 -11.12
CA ASN A 19 3.88 13.21 -11.53
C ASN A 19 5.12 12.33 -11.21
N HIS A 20 6.09 12.85 -10.47
CA HIS A 20 7.39 12.23 -10.18
C HIS A 20 8.27 11.92 -11.41
N GLU A 21 8.02 12.59 -12.54
CA GLU A 21 8.79 12.45 -13.79
C GLU A 21 10.00 13.42 -13.83
N TYR A 22 10.82 13.39 -12.78
CA TYR A 22 11.87 14.40 -12.51
C TYR A 22 12.83 14.62 -13.69
N ASP A 23 13.25 13.56 -14.40
CA ASP A 23 14.12 13.68 -15.58
C ASP A 23 13.50 14.52 -16.71
N LYS A 24 12.18 14.46 -16.88
CA LYS A 24 11.44 15.26 -17.87
C LYS A 24 11.23 16.68 -17.36
N ALA A 25 10.94 16.86 -16.07
CA ALA A 25 10.86 18.17 -15.43
C ALA A 25 12.17 18.96 -15.57
N ILE A 26 13.30 18.32 -15.27
CA ILE A 26 14.67 18.85 -15.47
C ILE A 26 14.90 19.29 -16.92
N GLN A 27 14.44 18.52 -17.91
CA GLN A 27 14.55 18.90 -19.33
C GLN A 27 13.67 20.12 -19.66
N ALA A 28 12.44 20.19 -19.16
CA ALA A 28 11.55 21.32 -19.34
C ALA A 28 12.14 22.62 -18.74
N PHE A 29 12.68 22.58 -17.53
CA PHE A 29 13.31 23.75 -16.90
C PHE A 29 14.64 24.14 -17.58
N LYS A 30 15.45 23.17 -18.03
CA LYS A 30 16.61 23.45 -18.90
C LYS A 30 16.17 24.18 -20.17
N ARG A 31 15.03 23.81 -20.77
CA ARG A 31 14.50 24.49 -21.96
C ARG A 31 13.99 25.90 -21.64
N ALA A 32 13.35 26.11 -20.49
CA ALA A 32 12.97 27.44 -20.01
C ALA A 32 14.19 28.37 -19.86
N ILE A 33 15.28 27.87 -19.25
CA ILE A 33 16.55 28.62 -19.08
C ILE A 33 17.22 28.93 -20.43
N GLN A 34 17.20 28.01 -21.40
CA GLN A 34 17.71 28.27 -22.75
C GLN A 34 16.97 29.42 -23.45
N LEU A 35 15.68 29.60 -23.15
CA LEU A 35 14.84 30.67 -23.71
C LEU A 35 14.96 32.00 -22.95
N ALA A 36 15.29 31.95 -21.65
CA ALA A 36 15.62 33.12 -20.83
C ALA A 36 16.75 32.84 -19.81
N PRO A 37 18.02 33.05 -20.21
CA PRO A 37 19.19 32.87 -19.33
C PRO A 37 19.24 33.81 -18.12
N GLU A 38 18.36 34.82 -18.05
CA GLU A 38 18.28 35.79 -16.96
C GLU A 38 17.10 35.51 -15.99
N SER A 39 16.39 34.39 -16.13
CA SER A 39 15.25 34.05 -15.27
C SER A 39 15.67 33.35 -13.97
N ASP A 40 15.73 34.10 -12.86
CA ASP A 40 16.02 33.55 -11.52
C ASP A 40 15.01 32.47 -11.10
N TYR A 41 13.73 32.65 -11.47
CA TYR A 41 12.67 31.67 -11.19
C TYR A 41 12.92 30.32 -11.89
N ALA A 42 13.31 30.31 -13.17
CA ALA A 42 13.59 29.07 -13.90
C ALA A 42 14.82 28.33 -13.33
N TYR A 43 15.87 29.05 -12.93
CA TYR A 43 17.00 28.47 -12.19
C TYR A 43 16.60 27.93 -10.81
N THR A 44 15.66 28.58 -10.13
CA THR A 44 15.16 28.11 -8.82
C THR A 44 14.37 26.80 -8.97
N LEU A 45 13.49 26.69 -9.97
CA LEU A 45 12.76 25.45 -10.24
C LEU A 45 13.71 24.30 -10.63
N LEU A 46 14.67 24.53 -11.53
CA LEU A 46 15.68 23.53 -11.86
C LEU A 46 16.54 23.12 -10.64
N GLY A 47 16.83 24.07 -9.74
CA GLY A 47 17.53 23.80 -8.48
C GLY A 47 16.73 22.89 -7.54
N ASN A 48 15.41 23.09 -7.46
CA ASN A 48 14.51 22.22 -6.69
C ASN A 48 14.50 20.79 -7.25
N GLU A 49 14.35 20.61 -8.56
CA GLU A 49 14.38 19.28 -9.18
C GLU A 49 15.70 18.55 -8.92
N TYR A 50 16.85 19.22 -9.08
CA TYR A 50 18.14 18.63 -8.76
C TYR A 50 18.28 18.28 -7.27
N SER A 51 17.59 18.99 -6.38
CA SER A 51 17.53 18.63 -4.96
C SER A 51 16.65 17.38 -4.72
N LEU A 52 15.59 17.17 -5.51
CA LEU A 52 14.73 15.98 -5.43
C LEU A 52 15.46 14.71 -5.91
N VAL A 53 16.25 14.80 -6.99
CA VAL A 53 17.09 13.69 -7.49
C VAL A 53 18.47 13.58 -6.81
N ASP A 54 18.64 14.27 -5.67
CA ASP A 54 19.86 14.29 -4.83
C ASP A 54 21.16 14.75 -5.52
N GLU A 55 21.07 15.44 -6.67
CA GLU A 55 22.19 16.08 -7.36
C GLU A 55 22.56 17.44 -6.71
N LEU A 56 22.86 17.42 -5.41
CA LEU A 56 22.98 18.61 -4.54
C LEU A 56 23.96 19.69 -5.05
N GLU A 57 25.07 19.32 -5.69
CA GLU A 57 26.02 20.29 -6.25
C GLU A 57 25.45 21.03 -7.48
N ARG A 58 24.64 20.36 -8.31
CA ARG A 58 23.94 21.00 -9.43
C ARG A 58 22.79 21.88 -8.95
N ALA A 59 22.07 21.44 -7.90
CA ALA A 59 21.07 22.26 -7.22
C ALA A 59 21.69 23.55 -6.67
N MET A 60 22.79 23.44 -5.92
CA MET A 60 23.55 24.57 -5.37
C MET A 60 24.05 25.53 -6.46
N ALA A 61 24.55 25.01 -7.58
CA ALA A 61 24.96 25.85 -8.72
C ALA A 61 23.78 26.64 -9.32
N CYS A 62 22.61 26.00 -9.48
CA CYS A 62 21.40 26.66 -9.98
C CYS A 62 20.89 27.74 -9.03
N PHE A 63 20.79 27.47 -7.72
CA PHE A 63 20.36 28.47 -6.74
C PHE A 63 21.35 29.63 -6.62
N ARG A 64 22.67 29.38 -6.67
CA ARG A 64 23.69 30.45 -6.70
C ARG A 64 23.53 31.34 -7.94
N LYS A 65 23.24 30.78 -9.11
CA LYS A 65 22.95 31.56 -10.32
C LYS A 65 21.65 32.36 -10.18
N ALA A 66 20.59 31.78 -9.60
CA ALA A 66 19.37 32.52 -9.29
C ALA A 66 19.61 33.72 -8.33
N ILE A 67 20.43 33.55 -7.29
CA ILE A 67 20.81 34.63 -6.36
C ILE A 67 21.68 35.71 -7.05
N GLN A 68 22.56 35.33 -7.98
CA GLN A 68 23.34 36.28 -8.79
C GLN A 68 22.45 37.13 -9.69
N LEU A 69 21.41 36.53 -10.30
CA LEU A 69 20.43 37.23 -11.13
C LEU A 69 19.49 38.11 -10.28
N ASN A 70 19.05 37.61 -9.13
CA ASN A 70 18.14 38.30 -8.22
C ASN A 70 18.56 38.06 -6.76
N SER A 71 19.30 39.01 -6.19
CA SER A 71 19.77 38.94 -4.80
C SER A 71 18.65 38.97 -3.76
N ARG A 72 17.43 39.36 -4.15
CA ARG A 72 16.21 39.34 -3.32
C ARG A 72 15.31 38.12 -3.60
N SER A 73 15.79 37.11 -4.32
CA SER A 73 15.01 35.89 -4.57
C SER A 73 14.97 35.01 -3.31
N TYR A 74 13.95 35.20 -2.45
CA TYR A 74 13.80 34.44 -1.20
C TYR A 74 13.70 32.92 -1.46
N LYS A 75 13.10 32.52 -2.59
CA LYS A 75 12.98 31.10 -2.99
C LYS A 75 14.34 30.47 -3.26
N ALA A 76 15.25 31.19 -3.93
CA ALA A 76 16.62 30.72 -4.15
C ALA A 76 17.44 30.68 -2.85
N TRP A 77 17.27 31.65 -1.96
CA TRP A 77 17.87 31.60 -0.61
C TRP A 77 17.35 30.42 0.23
N ASN A 78 16.04 30.13 0.15
CA ASN A 78 15.45 28.94 0.76
C ASN A 78 16.05 27.66 0.16
N GLY A 79 16.14 27.56 -1.17
CA GLY A 79 16.76 26.42 -1.85
C GLY A 79 18.22 26.16 -1.45
N VAL A 80 19.05 27.21 -1.35
CA VAL A 80 20.42 27.10 -0.79
C VAL A 80 20.38 26.58 0.64
N ALA A 81 19.49 27.11 1.48
CA ALA A 81 19.34 26.67 2.86
C ALA A 81 18.89 25.19 2.96
N MET A 82 17.97 24.74 2.10
CA MET A 82 17.54 23.34 2.01
C MET A 82 18.69 22.42 1.65
N VAL A 83 19.52 22.78 0.68
CA VAL A 83 20.70 21.97 0.30
C VAL A 83 21.72 21.93 1.43
N TYR A 84 21.96 23.04 2.15
CA TYR A 84 22.81 23.01 3.34
C TYR A 84 22.21 22.18 4.49
N LEU A 85 20.88 22.18 4.63
CA LEU A 85 20.19 21.32 5.58
C LEU A 85 20.41 19.85 5.20
N LYS A 86 20.23 19.47 3.92
CA LYS A 86 20.49 18.11 3.40
C LYS A 86 21.94 17.65 3.58
N GLN A 87 22.88 18.59 3.52
CA GLN A 87 24.31 18.34 3.81
C GLN A 87 24.65 18.42 5.31
N GLU A 88 23.65 18.48 6.20
CA GLU A 88 23.77 18.54 7.67
C GLU A 88 24.59 19.74 8.20
N LYS A 89 24.77 20.77 7.36
CA LYS A 89 25.46 22.02 7.68
C LYS A 89 24.47 22.99 8.31
N PHE A 90 23.89 22.61 9.45
CA PHE A 90 22.74 23.27 10.08
C PHE A 90 22.96 24.78 10.34
N GLN A 91 24.17 25.19 10.73
CA GLN A 91 24.53 26.61 10.92
C GLN A 91 24.49 27.42 9.61
N SER A 92 24.94 26.82 8.49
CA SER A 92 24.84 27.44 7.17
C SER A 92 23.38 27.48 6.70
N ALA A 93 22.62 26.42 6.94
CA ALA A 93 21.19 26.38 6.64
C ALA A 93 20.44 27.51 7.39
N GLU A 94 20.62 27.64 8.70
CA GLU A 94 20.02 28.72 9.50
C GLU A 94 20.39 30.11 8.97
N PHE A 95 21.66 30.36 8.63
CA PHE A 95 22.09 31.64 8.06
C PHE A 95 21.33 31.96 6.77
N HIS A 96 21.16 30.98 5.86
CA HIS A 96 20.48 31.18 4.59
C HIS A 96 18.95 31.27 4.73
N PHE A 97 18.31 30.49 5.62
CA PHE A 97 16.90 30.68 5.98
C PHE A 97 16.68 32.07 6.60
N THR A 98 17.60 32.54 7.45
CA THR A 98 17.55 33.89 8.03
C THR A 98 17.64 34.98 6.95
N LYS A 99 18.35 34.74 5.83
CA LYS A 99 18.31 35.66 4.67
C LYS A 99 16.95 35.60 3.96
N ALA A 100 16.39 34.41 3.74
CA ALA A 100 15.08 34.24 3.11
C ALA A 100 13.94 34.90 3.92
N THR A 101 13.87 34.66 5.23
CA THR A 101 12.86 35.27 6.12
C THR A 101 13.02 36.78 6.24
N ASN A 102 14.25 37.32 6.27
CA ASN A 102 14.45 38.77 6.29
C ASN A 102 13.94 39.48 5.02
N ILE A 103 13.97 38.79 3.87
CA ILE A 103 13.40 39.26 2.60
C ILE A 103 11.88 39.16 2.62
N PHE A 104 11.31 38.03 3.08
CA PHE A 104 9.86 37.80 3.12
C PHE A 104 9.39 37.34 4.50
N ARG A 105 9.20 38.34 5.40
CA ARG A 105 8.96 38.12 6.84
C ARG A 105 7.58 37.58 7.20
N THR A 106 6.62 37.66 6.29
CA THR A 106 5.20 37.30 6.51
C THR A 106 4.85 35.93 5.94
N ASN A 107 5.84 35.10 5.66
CA ASN A 107 5.64 33.74 5.16
C ASN A 107 5.86 32.72 6.31
N PRO A 108 4.82 32.03 6.79
CA PRO A 108 4.93 31.04 7.86
C PRO A 108 5.87 29.89 7.54
N ASP A 109 5.88 29.39 6.29
CA ASP A 109 6.67 28.22 5.87
C ASP A 109 8.17 28.52 5.94
N LEU A 110 8.61 29.72 5.54
CA LEU A 110 10.01 30.14 5.69
C LEU A 110 10.43 30.25 7.17
N ILE A 111 9.53 30.69 8.05
CA ILE A 111 9.76 30.74 9.49
C ILE A 111 9.81 29.30 10.05
N CYS A 112 8.99 28.40 9.52
CA CYS A 112 9.00 26.98 9.85
C CYS A 112 10.32 26.31 9.49
N HIS A 113 10.84 26.52 8.28
CA HIS A 113 12.15 25.99 7.87
C HIS A 113 13.30 26.56 8.72
N LEU A 114 13.24 27.85 9.07
CA LEU A 114 14.19 28.46 10.01
C LEU A 114 14.12 27.80 11.40
N ALA A 115 12.91 27.53 11.90
CA ALA A 115 12.72 26.85 13.18
C ALA A 115 13.28 25.41 13.15
N VAL A 116 13.06 24.66 12.06
CA VAL A 116 13.66 23.32 11.88
C VAL A 116 15.20 23.39 11.90
N ALA A 117 15.80 24.37 11.21
CA ALA A 117 17.25 24.56 11.25
C ALA A 117 17.77 24.97 12.64
N GLN A 118 17.03 25.79 13.39
CA GLN A 118 17.38 26.14 14.78
C GLN A 118 17.26 24.95 15.73
N HIS A 119 16.23 24.11 15.58
CA HIS A 119 16.10 22.89 16.35
C HIS A 119 17.29 21.94 16.11
N LYS A 120 17.69 21.71 14.85
CA LYS A 120 18.91 20.95 14.51
C LYS A 120 20.23 21.63 14.93
N CYS A 121 20.20 22.90 15.33
CA CYS A 121 21.29 23.56 16.03
C CYS A 121 21.15 23.55 17.57
N ASN A 122 20.40 22.58 18.13
CA ASN A 122 20.12 22.43 19.56
C ASN A 122 19.46 23.66 20.23
N ARG A 123 18.70 24.47 19.47
CA ARG A 123 18.00 25.67 19.95
C ARG A 123 16.48 25.51 19.92
N SER A 124 16.00 24.40 20.47
CA SER A 124 14.61 23.94 20.42
C SER A 124 13.57 24.94 20.97
N GLU A 125 13.83 25.62 22.10
CA GLU A 125 12.88 26.63 22.63
C GLU A 125 12.81 27.91 21.75
N GLY A 126 13.91 28.26 21.08
CA GLY A 126 13.92 29.33 20.07
C GLY A 126 13.09 28.96 18.85
N ALA A 127 13.27 27.73 18.35
CA ALA A 127 12.47 27.16 17.26
C ALA A 127 10.96 27.11 17.61
N LEU A 128 10.61 26.73 18.84
CA LEU A 128 9.22 26.71 19.30
C LEU A 128 8.61 28.12 19.35
N THR A 129 9.40 29.12 19.73
CA THR A 129 8.98 30.54 19.70
C THR A 129 8.70 31.00 18.26
N LEU A 130 9.60 30.69 17.32
CA LEU A 130 9.40 30.99 15.89
C LEU A 130 8.14 30.33 15.32
N LEU A 131 7.88 29.06 15.65
CA LEU A 131 6.67 28.35 15.19
C LEU A 131 5.39 28.96 15.79
N ASN A 132 5.42 29.40 17.04
CA ASN A 132 4.29 30.13 17.64
C ASN A 132 4.05 31.48 16.96
N ASP A 133 5.11 32.19 16.53
CA ASP A 133 4.97 33.44 15.79
C ASP A 133 4.46 33.22 14.36
N ALA A 134 4.90 32.15 13.68
CA ALA A 134 4.36 31.73 12.38
C ALA A 134 2.86 31.41 12.46
N LEU A 135 2.43 30.68 13.50
CA LEU A 135 1.03 30.33 13.74
C LEU A 135 0.15 31.50 14.20
N LYS A 136 0.72 32.65 14.62
CA LYS A 136 -0.04 33.90 14.77
C LYS A 136 -0.37 34.55 13.43
N MET A 137 0.45 34.32 12.40
CA MET A 137 0.22 34.83 11.04
C MET A 137 -0.77 33.95 10.28
N ASP A 138 -0.60 32.63 10.35
CA ASP A 138 -1.55 31.64 9.82
C ASP A 138 -1.84 30.53 10.85
N PRO A 139 -2.95 30.62 11.60
CA PRO A 139 -3.34 29.62 12.59
C PRO A 139 -3.70 28.25 12.01
N LYS A 140 -3.90 28.12 10.70
CA LYS A 140 -4.27 26.87 10.01
C LYS A 140 -3.11 26.23 9.26
N ASN A 141 -1.91 26.82 9.28
CA ASN A 141 -0.75 26.28 8.59
C ASN A 141 -0.39 24.88 9.11
N ALA A 142 -0.63 23.85 8.29
CA ALA A 142 -0.44 22.46 8.66
C ALA A 142 1.03 22.09 8.89
N LEU A 143 1.94 22.66 8.09
CA LEU A 143 3.39 22.44 8.18
C LEU A 143 3.94 22.97 9.52
N CYS A 144 3.61 24.21 9.88
CA CYS A 144 3.96 24.80 11.18
C CYS A 144 3.40 24.00 12.35
N LYS A 145 2.13 23.54 12.28
CA LYS A 145 1.52 22.71 13.33
C LYS A 145 2.21 21.36 13.49
N PHE A 146 2.54 20.68 12.39
CA PHE A 146 3.26 19.41 12.44
C PHE A 146 4.63 19.57 13.08
N HIS A 147 5.43 20.54 12.60
CA HIS A 147 6.76 20.75 13.13
C HIS A 147 6.74 21.22 14.60
N LYS A 148 5.72 21.98 15.01
CA LYS A 148 5.48 22.32 16.42
C LYS A 148 5.14 21.08 17.25
N ALA A 149 4.25 20.22 16.77
CA ALA A 149 3.89 18.98 17.46
C ALA A 149 5.08 18.02 17.64
N GLY A 150 5.88 17.82 16.59
CA GLY A 150 7.10 17.02 16.67
C GLY A 150 8.14 17.60 17.63
N LEU A 151 8.30 18.93 17.63
CA LEU A 151 9.21 19.62 18.55
C LEU A 151 8.74 19.52 20.02
N LEU A 152 7.43 19.63 20.27
CA LEU A 152 6.84 19.40 21.59
C LEU A 152 6.99 17.95 22.06
N LEU A 153 6.89 16.97 21.15
CA LEU A 153 7.17 15.56 21.43
C LEU A 153 8.65 15.35 21.83
N HIS A 154 9.59 15.94 21.08
CA HIS A 154 11.03 15.90 21.40
C HIS A 154 11.36 16.57 22.74
N LEU A 155 10.70 17.68 23.08
CA LEU A 155 10.79 18.36 24.37
C LEU A 155 10.04 17.65 25.51
N GLU A 156 9.51 16.45 25.27
CA GLU A 156 8.74 15.64 26.23
C GLU A 156 7.45 16.33 26.75
N ARG A 157 6.96 17.35 26.03
CA ARG A 157 5.74 18.15 26.32
C ARG A 157 4.51 17.48 25.71
N TYR A 158 4.31 16.20 26.04
CA TYR A 158 3.37 15.30 25.37
C TYR A 158 1.92 15.79 25.32
N HIS A 159 1.42 16.47 26.36
CA HIS A 159 0.04 17.00 26.39
C HIS A 159 -0.17 18.19 25.44
N GLU A 160 0.83 19.05 25.28
CA GLU A 160 0.79 20.15 24.31
C GLU A 160 0.93 19.60 22.88
N ALA A 161 1.81 18.62 22.68
CA ALA A 161 1.94 17.90 21.40
C ALA A 161 0.61 17.26 20.98
N LEU A 162 -0.08 16.57 21.90
CA LEU A 162 -1.40 15.98 21.66
C LEU A 162 -2.43 17.05 21.26
N THR A 163 -2.44 18.19 21.93
CA THR A 163 -3.37 19.30 21.64
C THR A 163 -3.17 19.88 20.24
N GLU A 164 -1.92 20.06 19.80
CA GLU A 164 -1.62 20.52 18.44
C GLU A 164 -1.92 19.45 17.39
N LEU A 165 -1.65 18.17 17.67
CA LEU A 165 -1.95 17.06 16.74
C LEU A 165 -3.45 16.83 16.56
N GLU A 166 -4.26 16.95 17.61
CA GLU A 166 -5.72 16.86 17.52
C GLU A 166 -6.31 17.98 16.66
N GLN A 167 -5.72 19.18 16.68
CA GLN A 167 -6.07 20.28 15.77
C GLN A 167 -5.57 20.02 14.35
N LEU A 168 -4.33 19.56 14.20
CA LEU A 168 -3.75 19.22 12.89
C LEU A 168 -4.54 18.11 12.18
N ARG A 169 -5.04 17.11 12.93
CA ARG A 169 -5.91 16.05 12.41
C ARG A 169 -7.22 16.60 11.84
N GLN A 170 -7.74 17.72 12.34
CA GLN A 170 -8.93 18.37 11.76
C GLN A 170 -8.61 19.13 10.47
N ILE A 171 -7.36 19.56 10.28
CA ILE A 171 -6.90 20.31 9.10
C ILE A 171 -6.46 19.34 7.98
N ALA A 172 -5.75 18.27 8.33
CA ALA A 172 -5.17 17.29 7.41
C ALA A 172 -5.53 15.84 7.83
N PRO A 173 -6.82 15.44 7.79
CA PRO A 173 -7.28 14.13 8.29
C PRO A 173 -6.89 12.92 7.42
N LYS A 174 -6.27 13.13 6.26
CA LYS A 174 -5.73 12.07 5.41
C LYS A 174 -4.22 11.90 5.54
N GLU A 175 -3.55 12.75 6.33
CA GLU A 175 -2.11 12.72 6.45
C GLU A 175 -1.64 11.67 7.47
N SER A 176 -1.12 10.55 6.96
CA SER A 176 -0.55 9.43 7.73
C SER A 176 0.41 9.86 8.85
N LEU A 177 1.24 10.87 8.61
CA LEU A 177 2.26 11.34 9.56
C LEU A 177 1.64 11.99 10.81
N VAL A 178 0.42 12.54 10.72
CA VAL A 178 -0.32 13.07 11.88
C VAL A 178 -0.68 11.92 12.82
N TYR A 179 -1.21 10.82 12.27
CA TYR A 179 -1.54 9.61 13.03
C TYR A 179 -0.30 8.91 13.58
N TYR A 180 0.81 8.96 12.84
CA TYR A 180 2.11 8.50 13.31
C TYR A 180 2.59 9.25 14.57
N LEU A 181 2.58 10.59 14.55
CA LEU A 181 2.94 11.39 15.72
C LEU A 181 1.94 11.21 16.87
N LEU A 182 0.63 11.11 16.59
CA LEU A 182 -0.38 10.78 17.61
C LEU A 182 -0.07 9.43 18.26
N SER A 183 0.27 8.42 17.48
CA SER A 183 0.67 7.11 17.99
C SER A 183 1.85 7.22 18.96
N LYS A 184 2.90 7.97 18.59
CA LYS A 184 4.06 8.22 19.45
C LYS A 184 3.70 8.96 20.73
N VAL A 185 2.98 10.07 20.64
CA VAL A 185 2.54 10.83 21.83
C VAL A 185 1.74 9.95 22.79
N HIS A 186 0.81 9.14 22.28
CA HIS A 186 0.06 8.20 23.11
C HIS A 186 0.93 7.08 23.69
N ARG A 187 1.96 6.60 22.98
CA ARG A 187 2.93 5.62 23.50
C ARG A 187 3.73 6.17 24.68
N HIS A 188 4.21 7.42 24.58
CA HIS A 188 4.92 8.09 25.68
C HIS A 188 4.00 8.37 26.88
N LEU A 189 2.74 8.72 26.64
CA LEU A 189 1.70 8.85 27.67
C LEU A 189 1.23 7.50 28.26
N LYS A 190 1.83 6.36 27.86
CA LYS A 190 1.43 4.98 28.23
C LYS A 190 -0.01 4.60 27.86
N ASN A 191 -0.63 5.37 26.97
CA ASN A 191 -1.93 5.11 26.36
C ASN A 191 -1.77 4.13 25.19
N PHE A 192 -1.26 2.93 25.47
CA PHE A 192 -0.85 1.96 24.45
C PHE A 192 -1.98 1.60 23.46
N HIS A 193 -3.22 1.51 23.93
CA HIS A 193 -4.38 1.23 23.08
C HIS A 193 -4.60 2.30 22.01
N TYR A 194 -4.61 3.59 22.37
CA TYR A 194 -4.63 4.69 21.41
C TYR A 194 -3.38 4.74 20.52
N SER A 195 -2.19 4.41 21.08
CA SER A 195 -0.97 4.30 20.28
C SER A 195 -1.13 3.28 19.15
N TYR A 196 -1.66 2.09 19.44
CA TYR A 196 -1.85 1.06 18.44
C TYR A 196 -2.98 1.39 17.45
N MET A 197 -4.10 1.94 17.92
CA MET A 197 -5.17 2.42 17.06
C MET A 197 -4.68 3.46 16.04
N TYR A 198 -3.93 4.47 16.50
CA TYR A 198 -3.35 5.48 15.60
C TYR A 198 -2.20 4.94 14.73
N MET A 199 -1.48 3.89 15.17
CA MET A 199 -0.51 3.20 14.32
C MET A 199 -1.22 2.45 13.19
N SER A 200 -2.33 1.75 13.48
CA SER A 200 -3.19 1.14 12.45
C SER A 200 -3.64 2.20 11.46
N TRP A 201 -4.18 3.33 11.91
CA TRP A 201 -4.67 4.37 10.99
C TRP A 201 -3.55 5.02 10.16
N CYS A 202 -2.34 5.17 10.72
CA CYS A 202 -1.16 5.58 9.96
C CYS A 202 -0.83 4.59 8.84
N MET A 203 -0.85 3.29 9.15
CA MET A 203 -0.64 2.22 8.17
C MET A 203 -1.80 2.13 7.16
N ASP A 204 -3.04 2.39 7.57
CA ASP A 204 -4.23 2.36 6.72
C ASP A 204 -4.25 3.49 5.67
N LEU A 205 -3.69 4.65 6.02
CA LEU A 205 -3.56 5.81 5.13
C LEU A 205 -2.36 5.69 4.18
N ASP A 206 -1.26 5.06 4.62
CA ASP A 206 -0.09 4.73 3.80
C ASP A 206 0.38 3.27 3.99
N PRO A 207 -0.32 2.29 3.40
CA PRO A 207 0.05 0.86 3.48
C PRO A 207 1.05 0.44 2.39
N LYS A 208 1.37 1.32 1.43
CA LYS A 208 2.49 1.10 0.50
C LYS A 208 3.83 1.52 1.10
N GLY A 209 3.82 2.23 2.22
CA GLY A 209 5.02 2.77 2.84
C GLY A 209 5.66 3.89 2.01
N ALA A 210 4.89 4.62 1.19
CA ALA A 210 5.38 5.77 0.45
C ALA A 210 5.96 6.83 1.40
N ASN A 211 5.34 6.95 2.58
CA ASN A 211 5.78 7.83 3.65
C ASN A 211 6.66 7.08 4.68
N ASN A 212 7.14 5.85 4.43
CA ASN A 212 8.06 5.18 5.37
C ASN A 212 9.38 5.95 5.49
N GLN A 213 9.92 6.46 4.38
CA GLN A 213 11.08 7.34 4.42
C GLN A 213 10.76 8.63 5.21
N LEU A 214 9.55 9.19 5.07
CA LEU A 214 9.11 10.36 5.85
C LEU A 214 8.88 10.05 7.34
N LYS A 215 8.45 8.83 7.70
CA LYS A 215 8.32 8.34 9.08
C LYS A 215 9.71 8.15 9.70
N GLU A 216 10.64 7.53 8.99
CA GLU A 216 12.04 7.44 9.38
C GLU A 216 12.67 8.84 9.54
N ASN A 217 12.45 9.74 8.60
CA ASN A 217 12.95 11.11 8.67
C ASN A 217 12.29 11.91 9.81
N ALA A 218 11.01 11.70 10.10
CA ALA A 218 10.34 12.28 11.26
C ALA A 218 10.88 11.70 12.58
N ASP A 219 11.28 10.42 12.58
CA ASP A 219 12.01 9.81 13.69
C ASP A 219 13.34 10.51 13.87
N LYS A 220 14.23 10.46 12.88
CA LYS A 220 15.55 11.11 12.84
C LYS A 220 15.52 12.63 13.09
N LEU A 221 14.38 13.28 12.87
CA LEU A 221 14.15 14.70 13.17
C LEU A 221 13.83 14.95 14.65
N TYR A 222 13.13 14.03 15.32
CA TYR A 222 12.60 14.24 16.68
C TYR A 222 13.07 13.20 17.73
N SER A 223 13.82 12.16 17.35
CA SER A 223 14.53 11.24 18.24
C SER A 223 15.72 11.90 18.93
N LYS A 224 16.30 11.21 19.91
CA LYS A 224 17.56 11.62 20.55
C LYS A 224 18.80 11.12 19.78
N ASP A 225 18.61 10.23 18.81
CA ASP A 225 19.62 9.79 17.86
C ASP A 225 19.46 10.57 16.54
N GLU A 226 20.57 11.04 15.95
CA GLU A 226 20.61 11.91 14.76
C GLU A 226 20.81 11.11 13.45
N ASP A 227 20.17 11.55 12.35
CA ASP A 227 20.71 11.64 10.95
C ASP A 227 19.58 11.66 9.89
N LEU A 228 19.56 12.65 8.98
CA LEU A 228 18.63 12.84 7.83
C LEU A 228 17.17 13.36 8.00
N LEU A 229 16.53 13.73 6.87
CA LEU A 229 15.72 14.97 6.69
C LEU A 229 14.27 14.86 6.17
N LEU A 230 13.42 15.80 6.64
CA LEU A 230 12.21 16.36 5.99
C LEU A 230 11.04 15.39 5.73
N GLY A 231 9.87 15.78 6.24
CA GLY A 231 8.66 14.94 6.23
C GLY A 231 7.44 15.49 5.47
N MET A 232 7.35 16.79 5.16
CA MET A 232 6.07 17.41 4.76
C MET A 232 6.16 18.60 3.78
N GLU A 233 7.17 18.67 2.91
CA GLU A 233 7.32 19.82 1.98
C GLU A 233 6.22 19.88 0.90
N ASP A 234 5.62 18.75 0.51
CA ASP A 234 4.60 18.65 -0.54
C ASP A 234 3.23 19.24 -0.16
N LEU A 235 3.02 19.67 1.09
CA LEU A 235 1.76 20.33 1.48
C LEU A 235 1.62 21.77 0.96
N ALA A 236 2.72 22.43 0.59
CA ALA A 236 2.67 23.81 0.11
C ALA A 236 2.13 23.93 -1.33
N SER A 237 1.99 22.82 -2.06
CA SER A 237 1.58 22.77 -3.47
C SER A 237 0.16 22.23 -3.71
N SER A 238 -0.52 21.68 -2.70
CA SER A 238 -1.76 20.89 -2.87
C SER A 238 -3.09 21.65 -2.68
N VAL A 239 -3.06 22.98 -2.47
CA VAL A 239 -4.28 23.80 -2.35
C VAL A 239 -4.60 24.52 -3.67
N THR A 240 -4.98 23.73 -4.70
CA THR A 240 -5.84 24.14 -5.83
C THR A 240 -6.25 22.89 -6.61
N GLU A 241 -7.54 22.56 -6.60
CA GLU A 241 -8.14 21.50 -7.43
C GLU A 241 -8.45 22.03 -8.85
N ASP A 242 -8.26 21.23 -9.90
CA ASP A 242 -9.37 20.65 -10.70
C ASP A 242 -8.93 20.06 -12.06
N ASP A 243 -9.26 18.77 -12.22
CA ASP A 243 -9.74 18.01 -13.38
C ASP A 243 -9.05 17.91 -14.78
N HIS A 244 -9.28 16.72 -15.37
CA HIS A 244 -9.36 16.36 -16.80
C HIS A 244 -8.12 16.09 -17.70
N SER A 245 -7.96 14.79 -17.97
CA SER A 245 -8.02 14.16 -19.33
C SER A 245 -6.74 13.80 -20.11
N GLN A 246 -6.85 12.69 -20.84
CA GLN A 246 -5.79 12.02 -21.62
C GLN A 246 -5.69 12.58 -23.05
N MET A 247 -4.50 12.56 -23.65
CA MET A 247 -4.34 12.27 -25.08
C MET A 247 -3.10 11.42 -25.35
N GLN A 248 -3.29 10.37 -26.16
CA GLN A 248 -2.21 9.60 -26.80
C GLN A 248 -1.69 10.35 -28.03
N SER A 249 -0.46 10.07 -28.45
CA SER A 249 -0.03 10.24 -29.84
C SER A 249 0.93 9.14 -30.28
N GLN A 250 0.74 8.68 -31.52
CA GLN A 250 1.54 7.65 -32.18
C GLN A 250 2.55 8.28 -33.15
N SER A 251 3.72 7.67 -33.30
CA SER A 251 4.56 7.65 -34.51
C SER A 251 5.73 6.67 -34.29
N SER A 252 6.34 6.04 -35.29
CA SER A 252 5.97 5.74 -36.69
C SER A 252 6.91 4.64 -37.22
N LEU A 253 6.50 3.87 -38.24
CA LEU A 253 7.29 2.78 -38.85
C LEU A 253 8.50 3.27 -39.66
N GLN A 254 9.56 2.44 -39.73
CA GLN A 254 10.58 2.41 -40.79
C GLN A 254 11.15 0.98 -40.99
N ASP A 255 10.42 0.18 -41.76
CA ASP A 255 10.81 -0.36 -43.09
C ASP A 255 12.28 -0.22 -43.60
N ILE A 256 12.93 -1.14 -44.35
CA ILE A 256 12.81 -2.56 -44.82
C ILE A 256 14.25 -2.98 -45.28
N GLN A 257 14.70 -4.25 -45.18
CA GLN A 257 15.30 -5.09 -46.29
C GLN A 257 16.06 -6.37 -45.79
N PRO A 258 15.97 -7.52 -46.52
CA PRO A 258 16.60 -8.80 -46.16
C PRO A 258 17.80 -9.20 -47.06
N MET A 259 18.51 -10.30 -46.73
CA MET A 259 19.27 -11.08 -47.73
C MET A 259 19.41 -12.58 -47.35
N ASP A 260 19.54 -13.44 -48.39
CA ASP A 260 19.26 -14.88 -48.35
C ASP A 260 20.42 -15.85 -48.03
N SER A 261 20.01 -17.09 -47.71
CA SER A 261 20.75 -18.37 -47.82
C SER A 261 21.84 -18.65 -46.76
N ILE A 262 21.96 -19.84 -46.17
CA ILE A 262 22.06 -21.17 -46.82
C ILE A 262 21.38 -22.26 -45.97
N LEU A 263 20.70 -23.19 -46.63
CA LEU A 263 20.21 -24.44 -46.04
C LEU A 263 21.38 -25.37 -45.69
N SER A 264 21.66 -25.55 -44.41
CA SER A 264 22.33 -26.75 -43.89
C SER A 264 21.36 -27.48 -42.97
N CYS A 265 21.15 -28.78 -43.25
CA CYS A 265 20.31 -29.63 -42.40
C CYS A 265 21.01 -29.89 -41.07
N ILE A 266 20.78 -29.00 -40.10
CA ILE A 266 21.29 -29.16 -38.75
C ILE A 266 20.26 -29.96 -37.95
N ASN A 267 20.62 -31.20 -37.61
CA ASN A 267 19.89 -32.00 -36.63
C ASN A 267 19.81 -31.20 -35.34
N GLY A 268 18.59 -30.79 -34.98
CA GLY A 268 18.36 -30.03 -33.76
C GLY A 268 18.38 -30.91 -32.53
N VAL A 269 18.78 -30.33 -31.41
CA VAL A 269 18.81 -31.01 -30.12
C VAL A 269 17.52 -30.70 -29.38
N ILE A 270 16.67 -31.72 -29.23
CA ILE A 270 15.43 -31.60 -28.47
C ILE A 270 15.77 -31.64 -26.98
N VAL A 271 15.44 -30.57 -26.25
CA VAL A 271 15.61 -30.47 -24.81
C VAL A 271 14.24 -30.30 -24.15
N GLN A 272 13.92 -31.19 -23.22
CA GLN A 272 12.76 -31.07 -22.35
C GLN A 272 13.18 -30.45 -21.01
N PHE A 273 12.72 -29.24 -20.72
CA PHE A 273 12.84 -28.61 -19.42
C PHE A 273 11.64 -28.99 -18.54
N LYS A 274 11.88 -29.25 -17.25
CA LYS A 274 10.86 -29.66 -16.27
C LYS A 274 10.99 -28.84 -15.00
N LEU A 275 9.98 -28.06 -14.64
CA LEU A 275 9.93 -27.37 -13.36
C LEU A 275 9.53 -28.38 -12.28
N ARG A 276 10.51 -28.83 -11.48
CA ARG A 276 10.31 -29.76 -10.36
C ARG A 276 9.87 -29.05 -9.10
N GLN A 277 10.36 -27.83 -8.90
CA GLN A 277 10.01 -26.98 -7.79
C GLN A 277 9.90 -25.53 -8.27
N ILE A 278 8.90 -24.85 -7.75
CA ILE A 278 8.60 -23.44 -7.97
C ILE A 278 8.12 -22.93 -6.59
N PRO A 279 8.44 -21.70 -6.14
CA PRO A 279 7.85 -21.12 -4.93
C PRO A 279 6.35 -20.86 -5.14
N ARG A 280 5.51 -21.89 -4.96
CA ARG A 280 4.07 -21.87 -5.30
C ARG A 280 3.30 -20.78 -4.56
N PHE A 281 3.69 -20.47 -3.33
CA PHE A 281 3.16 -19.39 -2.51
C PHE A 281 3.29 -18.00 -3.18
N TYR A 282 4.40 -17.76 -3.89
CA TYR A 282 4.77 -16.47 -4.52
C TYR A 282 4.70 -16.49 -6.05
N THR A 283 4.12 -17.55 -6.60
CA THR A 283 3.85 -17.69 -8.03
C THR A 283 2.35 -17.53 -8.20
N PRO A 284 1.85 -16.37 -8.64
CA PRO A 284 0.43 -16.18 -8.89
C PRO A 284 -0.11 -17.28 -9.79
N LEU A 285 -1.28 -17.85 -9.47
CA LEU A 285 -1.87 -18.98 -10.21
C LEU A 285 -2.13 -18.67 -11.69
N ASN A 286 -2.33 -17.39 -12.01
CA ASN A 286 -2.52 -16.90 -13.37
C ASN A 286 -1.21 -16.54 -14.10
N ASP A 287 -0.06 -16.53 -13.41
CA ASP A 287 1.22 -16.19 -14.06
C ASP A 287 1.69 -17.32 -14.99
N LYS A 288 2.37 -16.89 -16.04
CA LYS A 288 3.03 -17.76 -17.02
C LYS A 288 4.52 -17.76 -16.72
N ILE A 289 5.13 -18.95 -16.75
CA ILE A 289 6.57 -19.12 -16.51
C ILE A 289 7.27 -19.27 -17.87
N TYR A 290 8.40 -18.60 -18.04
CA TYR A 290 9.14 -18.58 -19.31
C TYR A 290 10.61 -18.94 -19.12
N LEU A 291 11.22 -19.46 -20.18
CA LEU A 291 12.67 -19.62 -20.31
C LEU A 291 13.26 -18.44 -21.12
N ALA A 292 13.93 -17.52 -20.43
CA ALA A 292 14.68 -16.43 -21.04
C ALA A 292 16.12 -16.90 -21.29
N SER A 293 16.61 -16.81 -22.53
CA SER A 293 17.90 -17.39 -22.90
C SER A 293 18.62 -16.67 -24.01
N SER A 294 19.92 -16.91 -24.09
CA SER A 294 20.78 -16.60 -25.24
C SER A 294 20.20 -17.01 -26.61
N TYR A 295 19.33 -18.03 -26.67
CA TYR A 295 18.74 -18.52 -27.92
C TYR A 295 17.50 -17.72 -28.37
N ASN A 296 16.67 -17.27 -27.43
CA ASN A 296 15.54 -16.35 -27.67
C ASN A 296 15.86 -14.90 -27.29
N GLN A 297 17.11 -14.48 -27.53
CA GLN A 297 17.59 -13.10 -27.37
C GLN A 297 17.31 -12.49 -25.98
N TRP A 298 17.28 -13.32 -24.94
CA TRP A 298 16.96 -12.95 -23.56
C TRP A 298 15.57 -12.31 -23.39
N SER A 299 14.60 -12.72 -24.21
CA SER A 299 13.20 -12.30 -24.04
C SER A 299 12.57 -12.97 -22.80
N PRO A 300 12.09 -12.20 -21.80
CA PRO A 300 11.58 -12.75 -20.54
C PRO A 300 10.12 -13.22 -20.60
N ASN A 301 9.45 -13.07 -21.75
CA ASN A 301 8.02 -13.35 -21.97
C ASN A 301 7.71 -13.95 -23.35
N ASP A 302 8.67 -14.61 -23.98
CA ASP A 302 8.48 -15.25 -25.28
C ASP A 302 7.56 -16.47 -25.17
N LYS A 303 6.39 -16.41 -25.82
CA LYS A 303 5.38 -17.47 -25.84
C LYS A 303 5.86 -18.80 -26.43
N GLN A 304 6.91 -18.81 -27.25
CA GLN A 304 7.51 -20.07 -27.74
C GLN A 304 8.34 -20.79 -26.66
N PHE A 305 8.67 -20.09 -25.58
CA PHE A 305 9.46 -20.56 -24.44
C PHE A 305 8.65 -20.51 -23.13
N GLU A 306 7.31 -20.50 -23.24
CA GLU A 306 6.38 -20.60 -22.12
C GLU A 306 6.27 -22.07 -21.67
N PHE A 307 6.38 -22.31 -20.36
CA PHE A 307 6.13 -23.64 -19.79
C PHE A 307 4.63 -23.94 -19.78
N ASP A 308 4.27 -25.18 -20.09
CA ASP A 308 2.91 -25.66 -19.95
C ASP A 308 2.52 -25.76 -18.47
N ASN A 309 1.54 -24.94 -18.04
CA ASN A 309 1.15 -24.80 -16.63
C ASN A 309 0.55 -26.07 -16.00
N VAL A 310 0.19 -27.10 -16.78
CA VAL A 310 -0.40 -28.35 -16.27
C VAL A 310 0.69 -29.41 -16.02
N THR A 311 1.53 -29.63 -17.03
CA THR A 311 2.63 -30.60 -17.02
C THR A 311 3.89 -30.06 -16.36
N ASN A 312 4.02 -28.73 -16.21
CA ASN A 312 5.22 -28.03 -15.77
C ASN A 312 6.43 -28.30 -16.68
N THR A 313 6.20 -28.46 -18.00
CA THR A 313 7.26 -28.77 -18.97
C THR A 313 7.30 -27.80 -20.14
N LEU A 314 8.50 -27.63 -20.70
CA LEU A 314 8.76 -26.91 -21.96
C LEU A 314 9.66 -27.80 -22.82
N ILE A 315 9.35 -27.91 -24.11
CA ILE A 315 10.18 -28.67 -25.07
C ILE A 315 10.71 -27.67 -26.11
N VAL A 316 12.03 -27.56 -26.22
CA VAL A 316 12.71 -26.69 -27.18
C VAL A 316 13.54 -27.53 -28.14
N ASP A 317 13.45 -27.25 -29.43
CA ASP A 317 14.29 -27.83 -30.47
C ASP A 317 15.39 -26.84 -30.87
N PHE A 318 16.56 -26.98 -30.24
CA PHE A 318 17.68 -26.07 -30.46
C PHE A 318 18.39 -26.39 -31.79
N LYS A 319 18.34 -25.45 -32.73
CA LYS A 319 19.09 -25.50 -33.98
C LYS A 319 20.41 -24.75 -33.82
N SER A 320 21.48 -25.31 -34.37
CA SER A 320 22.70 -24.55 -34.68
C SER A 320 23.43 -23.92 -33.48
N THR A 321 23.25 -24.42 -32.26
CA THR A 321 23.99 -23.97 -31.07
C THR A 321 24.56 -25.14 -30.28
N THR A 322 25.62 -24.89 -29.50
CA THR A 322 26.30 -25.87 -28.65
C THR A 322 26.15 -25.57 -27.16
N ASN A 323 25.87 -24.31 -26.80
CA ASN A 323 25.64 -23.89 -25.43
C ASN A 323 24.47 -22.90 -25.38
N VAL A 324 23.67 -23.00 -24.32
CA VAL A 324 22.55 -22.11 -24.05
C VAL A 324 22.67 -21.62 -22.61
N ASP A 325 22.99 -20.35 -22.44
CA ASP A 325 22.80 -19.66 -21.17
C ASP A 325 21.34 -19.21 -21.05
N PHE A 326 20.71 -19.46 -19.90
CA PHE A 326 19.29 -19.21 -19.64
C PHE A 326 18.97 -18.85 -18.18
N LYS A 327 17.76 -18.34 -17.97
CA LYS A 327 17.11 -18.03 -16.69
C LYS A 327 15.61 -18.28 -16.78
N ILE A 328 14.96 -18.46 -15.64
CA ILE A 328 13.50 -18.57 -15.52
C ILE A 328 12.89 -17.25 -15.02
N THR A 329 11.79 -16.83 -15.64
CA THR A 329 11.08 -15.56 -15.37
C THR A 329 9.57 -15.76 -15.34
N ARG A 330 8.83 -14.87 -14.64
CA ARG A 330 7.36 -14.74 -14.76
C ARG A 330 6.96 -13.59 -15.69
N GLY A 331 7.57 -13.52 -16.87
CA GLY A 331 7.23 -12.51 -17.90
C GLY A 331 8.01 -11.18 -17.82
N SER A 332 8.82 -10.96 -16.78
CA SER A 332 9.63 -9.75 -16.60
C SER A 332 10.97 -10.06 -15.94
N TRP A 333 11.97 -9.19 -16.15
CA TRP A 333 13.22 -9.22 -15.40
C TRP A 333 13.05 -8.85 -13.93
N SER A 334 11.99 -8.10 -13.58
CA SER A 334 11.61 -7.84 -12.19
C SER A 334 11.02 -9.07 -11.48
N THR A 335 10.72 -10.14 -12.22
CA THR A 335 10.16 -11.42 -11.73
C THR A 335 11.05 -12.61 -12.12
N THR A 336 12.37 -12.41 -12.12
CA THR A 336 13.37 -13.45 -12.41
C THR A 336 13.62 -14.36 -11.21
N GLU A 337 14.07 -15.59 -11.46
CA GLU A 337 14.52 -16.49 -10.40
C GLU A 337 15.72 -15.95 -9.60
N THR A 338 15.70 -16.20 -8.29
CA THR A 338 16.77 -15.93 -7.32
C THR A 338 17.13 -17.19 -6.55
N TRP A 339 18.20 -17.12 -5.73
CA TRP A 339 18.42 -18.06 -4.64
C TRP A 339 17.44 -17.79 -3.49
N PHE A 340 17.26 -18.77 -2.58
CA PHE A 340 16.35 -18.63 -1.43
C PHE A 340 16.61 -17.38 -0.55
N ASP A 341 17.87 -16.97 -0.40
CA ASP A 341 18.27 -15.76 0.34
C ASP A 341 17.95 -14.44 -0.40
N GLY A 342 17.40 -14.52 -1.60
CA GLY A 342 17.07 -13.38 -2.45
C GLY A 342 18.21 -12.91 -3.34
N THR A 343 19.42 -13.47 -3.23
CA THR A 343 20.54 -13.07 -4.08
C THR A 343 20.30 -13.48 -5.54
N MET A 344 20.76 -12.63 -6.47
CA MET A 344 20.57 -12.86 -7.90
C MET A 344 21.25 -14.16 -8.33
N ARG A 345 20.45 -15.11 -8.84
CA ARG A 345 20.98 -16.34 -9.42
C ARG A 345 21.83 -16.00 -10.65
N ALA A 346 23.01 -16.60 -10.78
CA ALA A 346 23.79 -16.53 -12.01
C ALA A 346 23.02 -17.21 -13.17
N ASN A 347 23.38 -16.90 -14.42
CA ASN A 347 22.80 -17.57 -15.59
C ASN A 347 23.05 -19.08 -15.49
N ARG A 348 22.00 -19.88 -15.70
CA ARG A 348 22.12 -21.34 -15.85
C ARG A 348 22.75 -21.61 -17.22
N ARG A 349 23.72 -22.52 -17.28
CA ARG A 349 24.40 -22.91 -18.54
C ARG A 349 24.07 -24.35 -18.88
N LEU A 350 23.54 -24.56 -20.08
CA LEU A 350 23.32 -25.87 -20.67
C LEU A 350 24.27 -26.07 -21.85
N THR A 351 25.08 -27.14 -21.82
CA THR A 351 25.79 -27.63 -23.00
C THR A 351 24.93 -28.68 -23.70
N LEU A 352 24.69 -28.48 -24.99
CA LEU A 352 23.87 -29.37 -25.80
C LEU A 352 24.68 -30.58 -26.27
N SER A 353 24.07 -31.75 -26.15
CA SER A 353 24.61 -33.03 -26.60
C SER A 353 24.02 -33.41 -27.97
N ASN A 354 24.62 -34.40 -28.66
CA ASN A 354 24.09 -34.91 -29.93
C ASN A 354 22.82 -35.78 -29.79
N SER A 355 22.19 -35.80 -28.62
CA SER A 355 21.01 -36.61 -28.28
C SER A 355 19.99 -35.81 -27.47
N PRO A 356 18.69 -36.17 -27.46
CA PRO A 356 17.70 -35.48 -26.64
C PRO A 356 18.06 -35.46 -25.15
N GLN A 357 17.84 -34.33 -24.48
CA GLN A 357 18.15 -34.12 -23.06
C GLN A 357 16.90 -33.77 -22.26
N SER A 358 16.89 -34.14 -20.97
CA SER A 358 15.88 -33.69 -20.00
C SER A 358 16.58 -32.92 -18.89
N ILE A 359 16.16 -31.68 -18.65
CA ILE A 359 16.74 -30.78 -17.66
C ILE A 359 15.70 -30.47 -16.59
N ASP A 360 15.96 -30.94 -15.37
CA ASP A 360 15.16 -30.64 -14.20
C ASP A 360 15.57 -29.28 -13.61
N ILE A 361 14.59 -28.43 -13.34
CA ILE A 361 14.76 -27.08 -12.83
C ILE A 361 13.99 -26.94 -11.51
N SER A 362 14.68 -26.45 -10.48
CA SER A 362 14.05 -25.91 -9.28
C SER A 362 14.28 -24.40 -9.25
N VAL A 363 13.18 -23.63 -9.23
CA VAL A 363 13.17 -22.21 -8.85
C VAL A 363 12.93 -22.15 -7.34
N GLU A 364 13.74 -21.36 -6.63
CA GLU A 364 13.69 -21.27 -5.16
C GLU A 364 12.88 -20.07 -4.68
N GLN A 365 13.07 -18.90 -5.31
CA GLN A 365 12.38 -17.66 -5.00
C GLN A 365 12.34 -16.76 -6.26
N TRP A 366 11.47 -15.74 -6.26
CA TRP A 366 11.43 -14.70 -7.30
C TRP A 366 12.03 -13.39 -6.80
N SER A 367 12.59 -12.57 -7.70
CA SER A 367 13.25 -11.31 -7.38
C SER A 367 12.38 -10.25 -6.72
N ASP A 368 11.07 -10.26 -6.97
CA ASP A 368 10.07 -9.37 -6.38
C ASP A 368 9.57 -9.84 -4.99
N THR A 369 9.87 -11.09 -4.61
CA THR A 369 9.52 -11.68 -3.29
C THR A 369 10.73 -12.11 -2.47
N ALA A 370 11.93 -11.87 -2.99
CA ALA A 370 13.22 -12.12 -2.37
C ALA A 370 13.41 -11.48 -0.97
N GLY A 371 14.11 -12.18 -0.09
CA GLY A 371 14.65 -11.63 1.17
C GLY A 371 13.65 -11.48 2.33
N ARG A 372 12.44 -12.05 2.24
CA ARG A 372 11.44 -11.98 3.33
C ARG A 372 11.34 -13.30 4.11
N VAL A 373 11.02 -13.21 5.40
CA VAL A 373 10.61 -14.38 6.20
C VAL A 373 9.16 -14.66 5.87
N HIS A 374 8.84 -15.93 5.64
CA HIS A 374 7.55 -16.39 5.13
C HIS A 374 6.91 -17.41 6.07
N THR A 375 5.59 -17.30 6.28
CA THR A 375 4.82 -18.17 7.19
C THR A 375 3.71 -18.97 6.51
N ALA A 376 3.26 -18.54 5.32
CA ALA A 376 2.17 -19.17 4.57
C ALA A 376 2.33 -20.68 4.35
N SER A 377 1.26 -21.44 4.58
CA SER A 377 1.19 -22.88 4.36
C SER A 377 1.00 -23.24 2.88
N ASN A 378 1.26 -24.50 2.51
CA ASN A 378 1.22 -25.00 1.12
C ASN A 378 -0.20 -24.96 0.49
N GLN A 379 -1.18 -24.53 1.28
CA GLN A 379 -2.58 -24.40 0.95
C GLN A 379 -2.90 -22.99 0.42
N VAL A 380 -2.01 -22.01 0.62
CA VAL A 380 -2.17 -20.60 0.22
C VAL A 380 -1.55 -20.34 -1.15
N TYR A 381 -2.28 -19.58 -1.98
CA TYR A 381 -1.86 -19.16 -3.31
C TYR A 381 -2.26 -17.70 -3.55
N ILE A 382 -1.44 -16.93 -4.26
CA ILE A 382 -1.91 -15.70 -4.91
C ILE A 382 -2.72 -16.12 -6.14
N LEU A 383 -4.00 -15.74 -6.19
CA LEU A 383 -4.87 -16.04 -7.33
C LEU A 383 -4.58 -15.10 -8.51
N ASP A 384 -4.45 -13.82 -8.22
CA ASP A 384 -4.17 -12.74 -9.16
C ASP A 384 -3.57 -11.56 -8.40
N THR A 385 -2.55 -10.89 -8.94
CA THR A 385 -1.94 -9.70 -8.33
C THR A 385 -2.67 -8.41 -8.66
N ASN A 386 -3.46 -8.41 -9.73
CA ASN A 386 -4.10 -7.23 -10.32
C ASN A 386 -5.54 -7.51 -10.77
N PHE A 387 -6.29 -8.26 -9.95
CA PHE A 387 -7.68 -8.60 -10.25
C PHE A 387 -8.52 -7.33 -10.42
N SER A 388 -9.12 -7.19 -11.60
CA SER A 388 -9.84 -5.97 -11.99
C SER A 388 -11.13 -5.79 -11.17
N MET A 389 -11.30 -4.62 -10.55
CA MET A 389 -12.57 -4.19 -9.93
C MET A 389 -13.47 -3.37 -10.86
N TRP A 390 -13.04 -3.20 -12.12
CA TRP A 390 -13.74 -2.40 -13.13
C TRP A 390 -15.21 -2.82 -13.27
N ASN A 391 -16.06 -1.84 -13.56
CA ASN A 391 -17.53 -1.80 -13.43
C ASN A 391 -18.07 -1.44 -12.04
N HIS A 392 -17.26 -1.50 -10.97
CA HIS A 392 -17.65 -0.98 -9.64
C HIS A 392 -16.66 0.05 -9.12
N LEU A 393 -15.36 -0.23 -9.21
CA LEU A 393 -14.29 0.71 -8.84
C LEU A 393 -13.18 0.67 -9.91
N PRO A 394 -12.64 1.82 -10.36
CA PRO A 394 -11.67 1.89 -11.45
C PRO A 394 -10.24 1.56 -10.99
N ARG A 395 -10.05 0.37 -10.40
CA ARG A 395 -8.81 -0.07 -9.73
C ARG A 395 -8.64 -1.60 -9.77
N THR A 396 -7.52 -2.10 -9.26
CA THR A 396 -7.19 -3.53 -9.16
C THR A 396 -6.91 -3.94 -7.71
N ARG A 397 -7.06 -5.23 -7.40
CA ARG A 397 -6.76 -5.84 -6.10
C ARG A 397 -5.94 -7.11 -6.28
N ARG A 398 -4.97 -7.35 -5.39
CA ARG A 398 -4.42 -8.70 -5.23
C ARG A 398 -5.45 -9.57 -4.49
N ILE A 399 -5.68 -10.76 -5.02
CA ILE A 399 -6.57 -11.76 -4.44
C ILE A 399 -5.74 -12.98 -4.06
N TRP A 400 -5.97 -13.47 -2.86
CA TRP A 400 -5.40 -14.70 -2.31
C TRP A 400 -6.45 -15.80 -2.27
N ILE A 401 -6.01 -17.05 -2.30
CA ILE A 401 -6.88 -18.19 -2.05
C ILE A 401 -6.19 -19.24 -1.19
N TYR A 402 -6.84 -19.63 -0.10
CA TYR A 402 -6.51 -20.82 0.69
C TYR A 402 -7.41 -21.98 0.23
N LEU A 403 -6.80 -23.14 -0.06
CA LEU A 403 -7.48 -24.38 -0.44
C LEU A 403 -7.23 -25.45 0.63
N PRO A 404 -8.26 -26.05 1.24
CA PRO A 404 -8.08 -27.01 2.33
C PRO A 404 -7.35 -28.27 1.84
N ARG A 405 -6.67 -28.99 2.75
CA ARG A 405 -5.80 -30.12 2.38
C ARG A 405 -6.49 -31.20 1.55
N SER A 406 -7.77 -31.51 1.78
CA SER A 406 -8.51 -32.47 0.93
C SER A 406 -8.80 -31.97 -0.49
N TYR A 407 -8.62 -30.69 -0.82
CA TYR A 407 -8.94 -30.12 -2.13
C TYR A 407 -8.11 -30.75 -3.27
N SER A 408 -6.92 -31.27 -2.99
CA SER A 408 -6.09 -31.98 -3.98
C SER A 408 -6.40 -33.48 -4.10
N THR A 409 -7.08 -34.07 -3.10
CA THR A 409 -7.29 -35.53 -3.00
C THR A 409 -8.75 -35.95 -3.20
N ASP A 410 -9.72 -35.14 -2.76
CA ASP A 410 -11.14 -35.34 -2.97
C ASP A 410 -11.67 -34.42 -4.07
N LEU A 411 -11.67 -34.95 -5.30
CA LEU A 411 -12.06 -34.21 -6.50
C LEU A 411 -13.58 -33.97 -6.62
N ASN A 412 -14.40 -34.68 -5.83
CA ASN A 412 -15.86 -34.56 -5.88
C ASN A 412 -16.42 -33.62 -4.81
N ARG A 413 -15.70 -33.46 -3.69
CA ARG A 413 -16.13 -32.59 -2.59
C ARG A 413 -16.15 -31.12 -3.00
N ARG A 414 -17.19 -30.44 -2.48
CA ARG A 414 -17.41 -29.00 -2.54
C ARG A 414 -17.31 -28.38 -1.15
N TYR A 415 -16.78 -27.17 -1.09
CA TYR A 415 -16.37 -26.51 0.14
C TYR A 415 -17.13 -25.20 0.35
N PRO A 416 -17.49 -24.84 1.61
CA PRO A 416 -17.89 -23.48 1.93
C PRO A 416 -16.80 -22.46 1.59
N VAL A 417 -17.18 -21.19 1.43
CA VAL A 417 -16.26 -20.10 1.05
C VAL A 417 -16.34 -18.96 2.04
N VAL A 418 -15.18 -18.50 2.51
CA VAL A 418 -15.02 -17.32 3.37
C VAL A 418 -14.35 -16.22 2.54
N TYR A 419 -14.99 -15.06 2.40
CA TYR A 419 -14.35 -13.85 1.86
C TYR A 419 -13.79 -13.05 3.04
N ALA A 420 -12.50 -12.71 2.99
CA ALA A 420 -11.83 -12.03 4.09
C ALA A 420 -11.16 -10.73 3.60
N HIS A 421 -11.43 -9.62 4.30
CA HIS A 421 -10.80 -8.33 4.04
C HIS A 421 -9.33 -8.33 4.50
N ASP A 422 -8.56 -7.32 4.08
CA ASP A 422 -7.16 -7.12 4.48
C ASP A 422 -6.26 -8.33 4.16
N GLY A 423 -6.46 -8.91 2.97
CA GLY A 423 -5.80 -10.13 2.47
C GLY A 423 -4.30 -10.24 2.71
N GLN A 424 -3.58 -9.11 2.67
CA GLN A 424 -2.14 -9.06 2.89
C GLN A 424 -1.71 -9.46 4.32
N ASN A 425 -2.60 -9.34 5.31
CA ASN A 425 -2.34 -9.64 6.72
C ASN A 425 -2.81 -11.05 7.11
N LEU A 426 -3.48 -11.78 6.21
CA LEU A 426 -4.19 -13.00 6.60
C LEU A 426 -3.30 -14.25 6.67
N PHE A 427 -2.33 -14.36 5.74
CA PHE A 427 -1.65 -15.62 5.44
C PHE A 427 -0.12 -15.60 5.47
N ASP A 428 0.51 -14.43 5.47
CA ASP A 428 1.97 -14.36 5.42
C ASP A 428 2.50 -13.11 6.14
N VAL A 429 3.40 -13.33 7.11
CA VAL A 429 4.14 -12.28 7.79
C VAL A 429 4.98 -11.43 6.81
N SER A 430 5.34 -11.98 5.64
CA SER A 430 6.08 -11.28 4.60
C SER A 430 5.28 -10.17 3.88
N THR A 431 3.95 -10.28 3.89
CA THR A 431 3.04 -9.32 3.25
C THR A 431 2.25 -8.49 4.24
N SER A 432 2.20 -8.92 5.51
CA SER A 432 1.57 -8.16 6.57
C SER A 432 2.34 -6.88 6.90
N PHE A 433 1.61 -5.81 7.20
CA PHE A 433 2.17 -4.54 7.67
C PHE A 433 1.97 -4.30 9.19
N SER A 434 1.01 -4.99 9.81
CA SER A 434 0.58 -4.80 11.21
C SER A 434 0.72 -6.04 12.09
N GLY A 435 1.05 -7.20 11.50
CA GLY A 435 0.98 -8.52 12.13
C GLY A 435 0.05 -9.46 11.36
N GLU A 436 0.29 -10.75 11.47
CA GLU A 436 -0.39 -11.76 10.65
C GLU A 436 -1.49 -12.49 11.45
N TRP A 437 -2.66 -12.73 10.85
CA TRP A 437 -3.74 -13.54 11.43
C TRP A 437 -3.41 -15.03 11.50
N GLY A 438 -2.56 -15.53 10.60
CA GLY A 438 -2.32 -16.95 10.38
C GLY A 438 -3.60 -17.76 10.22
N ILE A 439 -4.41 -17.36 9.24
CA ILE A 439 -5.66 -18.04 8.92
C ILE A 439 -5.40 -19.46 8.42
N ASP A 440 -4.32 -19.66 7.67
CA ASP A 440 -3.96 -20.92 7.05
C ASP A 440 -3.35 -21.92 8.04
N GLU A 441 -2.44 -21.55 8.94
CA GLU A 441 -1.97 -22.50 9.98
C GLU A 441 -3.10 -22.82 10.96
N SER A 442 -4.02 -21.87 11.19
CA SER A 442 -5.26 -22.13 11.92
C SER A 442 -6.11 -23.18 11.22
N LEU A 443 -6.48 -22.97 9.95
CA LEU A 443 -7.33 -23.89 9.19
C LEU A 443 -6.67 -25.25 8.95
N ASP A 444 -5.35 -25.31 8.82
CA ASP A 444 -4.57 -26.55 8.68
C ASP A 444 -4.64 -27.47 9.92
N THR A 445 -5.10 -26.94 11.07
CA THR A 445 -5.33 -27.70 12.31
C THR A 445 -6.81 -27.91 12.65
N LEU A 446 -7.74 -27.25 11.93
CA LEU A 446 -9.17 -27.36 12.16
C LEU A 446 -9.79 -28.53 11.38
N SER A 447 -10.91 -29.05 11.89
CA SER A 447 -11.74 -30.03 11.17
C SER A 447 -12.66 -29.37 10.13
N GLN A 448 -12.86 -28.05 10.20
CA GLN A 448 -13.61 -27.26 9.24
C GLN A 448 -12.79 -27.05 7.95
N GLU A 449 -13.13 -27.80 6.90
CA GLU A 449 -12.52 -27.61 5.59
C GLU A 449 -13.36 -26.66 4.72
N LEU A 450 -12.78 -25.51 4.42
CA LEU A 450 -13.38 -24.41 3.67
C LEU A 450 -12.32 -23.74 2.79
N ILE A 451 -12.76 -22.98 1.79
CA ILE A 451 -11.92 -22.12 0.96
C ILE A 451 -11.93 -20.71 1.58
N VAL A 452 -10.77 -20.05 1.70
CA VAL A 452 -10.71 -18.62 2.04
C VAL A 452 -10.27 -17.83 0.82
N VAL A 453 -10.97 -16.75 0.50
CA VAL A 453 -10.61 -15.77 -0.52
C VAL A 453 -10.20 -14.49 0.20
N GLY A 454 -8.89 -14.26 0.31
CA GLY A 454 -8.35 -13.04 0.92
C GLY A 454 -8.30 -11.92 -0.10
N ILE A 455 -8.78 -10.73 0.28
CA ILE A 455 -8.86 -9.56 -0.60
C ILE A 455 -7.99 -8.48 0.02
N ASP A 456 -6.85 -8.17 -0.61
CA ASP A 456 -5.99 -7.08 -0.13
C ASP A 456 -6.77 -5.79 0.03
N ASN A 457 -6.41 -4.95 0.99
CA ASN A 457 -7.07 -3.67 1.15
C ASN A 457 -6.63 -2.63 0.11
N GLY A 458 -7.47 -1.63 -0.09
CA GLY A 458 -7.13 -0.23 -0.35
C GLY A 458 -5.81 0.09 -1.06
N GLY A 459 -4.72 0.12 -0.30
CA GLY A 459 -3.88 1.32 -0.38
C GLY A 459 -4.48 2.42 0.51
N SER A 460 -4.15 3.67 0.18
CA SER A 460 -4.86 4.87 0.66
C SER A 460 -6.40 4.80 0.49
N GLU A 461 -6.88 3.97 -0.43
CA GLU A 461 -8.31 3.71 -0.67
C GLU A 461 -8.98 2.82 0.38
N ARG A 462 -8.28 2.31 1.41
CA ARG A 462 -8.84 1.34 2.38
C ARG A 462 -10.07 1.89 3.08
N ILE A 463 -9.99 3.13 3.56
CA ILE A 463 -11.10 3.80 4.26
C ILE A 463 -12.29 3.96 3.30
N ASN A 464 -12.05 4.30 2.03
CA ASN A 464 -13.12 4.40 1.03
C ASN A 464 -13.82 3.05 0.83
N GLU A 465 -13.06 1.98 0.60
CA GLU A 465 -13.58 0.63 0.28
C GLU A 465 -14.28 -0.06 1.45
N LEU A 466 -13.81 0.13 2.68
CA LEU A 466 -14.31 -0.61 3.85
C LEU A 466 -15.36 0.15 4.68
N THR A 467 -15.80 1.34 4.25
CA THR A 467 -16.80 2.14 4.98
C THR A 467 -18.07 2.38 4.15
N PRO A 468 -19.26 2.12 4.70
CA PRO A 468 -20.52 2.21 3.94
C PRO A 468 -21.05 3.63 3.77
N PHE A 469 -20.71 4.55 4.68
CA PHE A 469 -21.15 5.95 4.61
C PHE A 469 -19.94 6.87 4.80
N PRO A 470 -19.92 8.06 4.16
CA PRO A 470 -18.84 9.01 4.31
C PRO A 470 -18.79 9.60 5.72
N ASN A 471 -17.59 9.81 6.23
CA ASN A 471 -17.30 10.57 7.44
C ASN A 471 -16.69 11.93 7.07
N THR A 472 -17.10 13.00 7.77
CA THR A 472 -16.67 14.38 7.49
C THR A 472 -15.16 14.60 7.57
N ASN A 473 -14.46 13.79 8.38
CA ASN A 473 -13.02 13.89 8.59
C ASN A 473 -12.30 12.88 7.69
N TYR A 474 -12.70 11.61 7.72
CA TYR A 474 -11.93 10.51 7.14
C TYR A 474 -12.27 10.18 5.66
N GLY A 475 -13.30 10.80 5.08
CA GLY A 475 -13.84 10.34 3.78
C GLY A 475 -14.63 9.05 3.95
N GLY A 476 -14.57 8.12 3.00
CA GLY A 476 -15.33 6.87 3.05
C GLY A 476 -16.51 6.78 2.08
N GLY A 477 -17.35 5.75 2.25
CA GLY A 477 -18.62 5.62 1.56
C GLY A 477 -18.60 4.85 0.22
N GLN A 478 -17.57 4.04 -0.05
CA GLN A 478 -17.50 3.21 -1.26
C GLN A 478 -17.74 1.71 -1.00
N ALA A 479 -18.09 1.30 0.23
CA ALA A 479 -18.30 -0.12 0.55
C ALA A 479 -19.42 -0.78 -0.27
N ASP A 480 -20.45 -0.03 -0.70
CA ASP A 480 -21.46 -0.53 -1.65
C ASP A 480 -20.80 -1.04 -2.95
N ASN A 481 -19.91 -0.24 -3.56
CA ASN A 481 -19.21 -0.60 -4.80
C ASN A 481 -18.18 -1.71 -4.57
N TYR A 482 -17.48 -1.69 -3.44
CA TYR A 482 -16.53 -2.75 -3.07
C TYR A 482 -17.23 -4.10 -2.84
N LEU A 483 -18.37 -4.11 -2.14
CA LEU A 483 -19.17 -5.33 -1.92
C LEU A 483 -19.86 -5.81 -3.19
N ASN A 484 -20.40 -4.91 -4.03
CA ASN A 484 -20.92 -5.28 -5.36
C ASN A 484 -19.82 -5.94 -6.22
N PHE A 485 -18.57 -5.45 -6.17
CA PHE A 485 -17.43 -6.13 -6.81
C PHE A 485 -17.23 -7.57 -6.28
N ILE A 486 -17.31 -7.78 -4.96
CA ILE A 486 -17.21 -9.13 -4.38
C ILE A 486 -18.36 -10.02 -4.88
N VAL A 487 -19.59 -9.52 -4.83
CA VAL A 487 -20.81 -10.29 -5.10
C VAL A 487 -21.01 -10.59 -6.59
N GLU A 488 -20.79 -9.61 -7.47
CA GLU A 488 -21.13 -9.66 -8.89
C GLU A 488 -19.95 -10.08 -9.78
N LYS A 489 -18.70 -9.95 -9.30
CA LYS A 489 -17.50 -10.24 -10.09
C LYS A 489 -16.61 -11.31 -9.48
N LEU A 490 -16.15 -11.11 -8.24
CA LEU A 490 -15.21 -12.04 -7.60
C LEU A 490 -15.86 -13.38 -7.26
N ARG A 491 -17.02 -13.37 -6.59
CA ARG A 491 -17.73 -14.61 -6.21
C ARG A 491 -18.11 -15.49 -7.41
N PRO A 492 -18.65 -14.95 -8.52
CA PRO A 492 -18.86 -15.74 -9.74
C PRO A 492 -17.55 -16.29 -10.35
N TYR A 493 -16.46 -15.51 -10.34
CA TYR A 493 -15.15 -15.98 -10.78
C TYR A 493 -14.66 -17.18 -9.98
N ILE A 494 -14.78 -17.11 -8.63
CA ILE A 494 -14.40 -18.18 -7.70
C ILE A 494 -15.31 -19.41 -7.88
N ASN A 495 -16.63 -19.23 -7.89
CA ASN A 495 -17.60 -20.32 -8.06
C ASN A 495 -17.47 -21.05 -9.41
N GLY A 496 -17.01 -20.37 -10.46
CA GLY A 496 -16.78 -20.95 -11.78
C GLY A 496 -15.45 -21.71 -11.94
N ARG A 497 -14.52 -21.58 -10.98
CA ARG A 497 -13.17 -22.17 -11.05
C ARG A 497 -12.83 -23.12 -9.90
N PHE A 498 -13.46 -22.93 -8.75
CA PHE A 498 -13.21 -23.72 -7.55
C PHE A 498 -14.45 -24.53 -7.16
N ARG A 499 -14.25 -25.65 -6.47
CA ARG A 499 -15.35 -26.53 -6.03
C ARG A 499 -16.05 -25.94 -4.80
N THR A 500 -16.84 -24.89 -5.01
CA THR A 500 -17.55 -24.19 -3.94
C THR A 500 -18.95 -24.76 -3.67
N LYS A 501 -19.48 -24.46 -2.50
CA LYS A 501 -20.91 -24.47 -2.16
C LYS A 501 -21.40 -23.00 -2.23
N PRO A 502 -22.09 -22.58 -3.31
CA PRO A 502 -22.37 -21.16 -3.56
C PRO A 502 -23.54 -20.58 -2.76
N GLU A 503 -24.27 -21.40 -2.00
CA GLU A 503 -25.43 -21.02 -1.21
C GLU A 503 -25.04 -20.12 -0.02
N ARG A 504 -25.96 -19.25 0.44
CA ARG A 504 -25.66 -18.26 1.49
C ARG A 504 -25.27 -18.91 2.82
N GLU A 505 -25.86 -20.06 3.13
CA GLU A 505 -25.57 -20.89 4.32
C GLU A 505 -24.13 -21.44 4.33
N ASN A 506 -23.45 -21.42 3.18
CA ASN A 506 -22.05 -21.84 3.01
C ASN A 506 -21.12 -20.68 2.59
N THR A 507 -21.63 -19.45 2.54
CA THR A 507 -20.90 -18.27 2.06
C THR A 507 -20.74 -17.27 3.22
N ALA A 508 -19.50 -17.06 3.64
CA ALA A 508 -19.16 -16.17 4.74
C ALA A 508 -18.39 -14.92 4.30
N ILE A 509 -18.46 -13.86 5.11
CA ILE A 509 -17.58 -12.68 5.01
C ILE A 509 -17.07 -12.26 6.38
N LEU A 510 -15.79 -11.88 6.48
CA LEU A 510 -15.18 -11.43 7.74
C LEU A 510 -14.04 -10.41 7.57
N GLY A 511 -13.76 -9.70 8.65
CA GLY A 511 -12.58 -8.85 8.82
C GLY A 511 -12.55 -8.19 10.20
N SER A 512 -11.50 -7.40 10.46
CA SER A 512 -11.36 -6.61 11.69
C SER A 512 -11.48 -5.10 11.44
N SER A 513 -11.76 -4.32 12.49
CA SER A 513 -11.75 -2.86 12.41
C SER A 513 -12.72 -2.31 11.35
N LEU A 514 -12.23 -1.59 10.34
CA LEU A 514 -13.01 -1.18 9.17
C LEU A 514 -13.50 -2.40 8.34
N GLY A 515 -12.69 -3.45 8.20
CA GLY A 515 -13.14 -4.72 7.61
C GLY A 515 -14.27 -5.38 8.41
N GLY A 516 -14.23 -5.28 9.74
CA GLY A 516 -15.30 -5.75 10.63
C GLY A 516 -16.60 -4.96 10.44
N LEU A 517 -16.50 -3.63 10.30
CA LEU A 517 -17.62 -2.76 9.92
C LEU A 517 -18.17 -3.11 8.53
N CYS A 518 -17.30 -3.34 7.54
CA CYS A 518 -17.67 -3.72 6.18
C CYS A 518 -18.37 -5.08 6.12
N SER A 519 -17.85 -6.09 6.83
CA SER A 519 -18.47 -7.41 6.96
C SER A 519 -19.84 -7.37 7.64
N PHE A 520 -19.96 -6.58 8.72
CA PHE A 520 -21.26 -6.33 9.34
C PHE A 520 -22.25 -5.65 8.39
N TYR A 521 -21.81 -4.64 7.63
CA TYR A 521 -22.65 -3.99 6.63
C TYR A 521 -23.06 -4.95 5.51
N ALA A 522 -22.16 -5.81 5.04
CA ALA A 522 -22.44 -6.84 4.03
C ALA A 522 -23.53 -7.83 4.45
N ALA A 523 -23.60 -8.18 5.73
CA ALA A 523 -24.67 -9.01 6.31
C ALA A 523 -26.07 -8.46 6.02
N ILE A 524 -26.20 -7.14 6.04
CA ILE A 524 -27.48 -6.43 5.89
C ILE A 524 -27.71 -6.09 4.41
N ARG A 525 -26.66 -5.61 3.74
CA ARG A 525 -26.71 -5.09 2.37
C ARG A 525 -26.85 -6.19 1.31
N HIS A 526 -26.33 -7.38 1.61
CA HIS A 526 -26.37 -8.58 0.77
C HIS A 526 -26.79 -9.80 1.62
N GLU A 527 -27.90 -9.64 2.36
CA GLU A 527 -28.51 -10.69 3.21
C GLU A 527 -28.79 -12.00 2.46
N ASP A 528 -28.96 -11.92 1.13
CA ASP A 528 -29.23 -13.01 0.20
C ASP A 528 -27.97 -13.79 -0.21
N ILE A 529 -26.78 -13.22 -0.01
CA ILE A 529 -25.49 -13.81 -0.41
C ILE A 529 -24.67 -14.28 0.79
N PHE A 530 -24.57 -13.48 1.86
CA PHE A 530 -23.73 -13.81 3.02
C PHE A 530 -24.59 -14.26 4.18
N GLY A 531 -24.61 -15.57 4.45
CA GLY A 531 -25.34 -16.15 5.58
C GLY A 531 -24.52 -16.24 6.88
N LEU A 532 -23.20 -16.00 6.83
CA LEU A 532 -22.26 -16.24 7.92
C LEU A 532 -21.27 -15.07 8.03
N ILE A 533 -21.17 -14.41 9.18
CA ILE A 533 -20.44 -13.14 9.31
C ILE A 533 -19.50 -13.14 10.52
N GLY A 534 -18.21 -12.87 10.28
CA GLY A 534 -17.22 -12.63 11.33
C GLY A 534 -16.97 -11.14 11.53
N VAL A 535 -17.35 -10.61 12.70
CA VAL A 535 -17.30 -9.17 13.01
C VAL A 535 -16.28 -8.93 14.13
N PHE A 536 -15.01 -8.73 13.75
CA PHE A 536 -13.92 -8.56 14.71
C PHE A 536 -13.66 -7.08 14.98
N SER A 537 -13.60 -6.68 16.25
CA SER A 537 -13.23 -5.34 16.71
C SER A 537 -13.83 -4.20 15.87
N PRO A 538 -15.16 -4.20 15.60
CA PRO A 538 -15.74 -3.41 14.51
C PRO A 538 -15.69 -1.91 14.77
N SER A 539 -15.31 -1.14 13.74
CA SER A 539 -15.21 0.32 13.80
C SER A 539 -16.57 1.04 13.73
N PHE A 540 -17.54 0.67 14.57
CA PHE A 540 -18.86 1.30 14.65
C PHE A 540 -18.84 2.77 15.10
N TRP A 541 -17.71 3.24 15.63
CA TRP A 541 -17.45 4.66 15.90
C TRP A 541 -17.34 5.52 14.62
N PHE A 542 -17.11 4.91 13.44
CA PHE A 542 -16.79 5.62 12.20
C PHE A 542 -17.89 6.57 11.74
N THR A 543 -19.17 6.22 11.93
CA THR A 543 -20.32 7.09 11.66
C THR A 543 -21.54 6.63 12.44
N ASN A 544 -22.44 7.55 12.80
CA ASN A 544 -23.73 7.18 13.37
C ASN A 544 -24.70 6.58 12.33
N ASP A 545 -24.45 6.78 11.03
CA ASP A 545 -25.37 6.35 9.96
C ASP A 545 -25.59 4.84 9.92
N ILE A 546 -24.60 4.04 10.34
CA ILE A 546 -24.73 2.58 10.43
C ILE A 546 -25.82 2.16 11.42
N TYR A 547 -25.99 2.89 12.53
CA TYR A 547 -27.07 2.61 13.48
C TYR A 547 -28.43 2.98 12.89
N THR A 548 -28.55 4.13 12.21
CA THR A 548 -29.78 4.54 11.51
C THR A 548 -30.16 3.55 10.41
N TYR A 549 -29.18 3.04 9.67
CA TYR A 549 -29.36 2.02 8.63
C TYR A 549 -29.91 0.71 9.23
N VAL A 550 -29.30 0.21 10.30
CA VAL A 550 -29.74 -1.01 11.01
C VAL A 550 -31.14 -0.82 11.63
N GLN A 551 -31.42 0.35 12.21
CA GLN A 551 -32.71 0.66 12.82
C GLN A 551 -33.87 0.57 11.81
N ASN A 552 -33.61 0.97 10.56
CA ASN A 552 -34.59 0.99 9.48
C ASN A 552 -34.64 -0.30 8.65
N HIS A 553 -33.63 -1.16 8.72
CA HIS A 553 -33.59 -2.41 7.97
C HIS A 553 -34.47 -3.51 8.59
N ARG A 554 -35.11 -4.34 7.74
CA ARG A 554 -35.76 -5.58 8.13
C ARG A 554 -35.36 -6.67 7.12
N PHE A 555 -34.82 -7.77 7.62
CA PHE A 555 -34.40 -8.90 6.80
C PHE A 555 -35.61 -9.50 6.07
N LYS A 556 -35.42 -9.86 4.80
CA LYS A 556 -36.43 -10.55 3.98
C LYS A 556 -36.35 -12.07 4.14
N ASN A 557 -35.16 -12.56 4.47
CA ASN A 557 -34.87 -13.96 4.74
C ASN A 557 -34.59 -14.17 6.24
N SER A 558 -34.35 -15.42 6.66
CA SER A 558 -33.73 -15.66 7.97
C SER A 558 -32.40 -14.90 8.05
N PRO A 559 -32.15 -14.12 9.13
CA PRO A 559 -30.97 -13.27 9.22
C PRO A 559 -29.65 -14.05 9.09
N PRO A 560 -28.53 -13.40 8.72
CA PRO A 560 -27.20 -14.02 8.76
C PRO A 560 -26.76 -14.37 10.19
N ARG A 561 -25.89 -15.37 10.34
CA ARG A 561 -25.30 -15.72 11.63
C ARG A 561 -24.13 -14.79 11.94
N LEU A 562 -24.19 -14.10 13.08
CA LEU A 562 -23.20 -13.07 13.46
C LEU A 562 -22.27 -13.56 14.58
N TYR A 563 -20.96 -13.54 14.34
CA TYR A 563 -19.93 -13.79 15.36
C TYR A 563 -19.20 -12.48 15.69
N PHE A 564 -19.56 -11.85 16.81
CA PHE A 564 -18.90 -10.62 17.29
C PHE A 564 -17.69 -10.93 18.17
N VAL A 565 -16.59 -10.20 17.96
CA VAL A 565 -15.40 -10.21 18.82
C VAL A 565 -15.05 -8.78 19.20
N GLY A 566 -14.75 -8.52 20.47
CA GLY A 566 -14.18 -7.27 20.94
C GLY A 566 -13.37 -7.44 22.22
N GLY A 567 -12.39 -6.56 22.43
CA GLY A 567 -11.51 -6.55 23.59
C GLY A 567 -11.77 -5.37 24.53
N GLN A 568 -11.55 -5.57 25.83
CA GLN A 568 -11.71 -4.51 26.84
C GLN A 568 -10.54 -3.49 26.83
N LEU A 569 -9.43 -3.81 26.17
CA LEU A 569 -8.23 -2.96 26.09
C LEU A 569 -8.05 -2.32 24.70
N GLU A 570 -9.11 -2.28 23.88
CA GLU A 570 -9.07 -1.71 22.52
C GLU A 570 -9.21 -0.18 22.52
N SER A 571 -10.29 0.33 23.09
CA SER A 571 -10.58 1.76 23.25
C SER A 571 -11.63 1.94 24.35
N SER A 572 -11.83 3.18 24.81
CA SER A 572 -12.90 3.49 25.77
C SER A 572 -14.31 3.29 25.20
N THR A 573 -14.48 3.22 23.87
CA THR A 573 -15.81 3.13 23.22
C THR A 573 -16.11 1.77 22.60
N MET A 574 -15.10 0.94 22.29
CA MET A 574 -15.27 -0.33 21.54
C MET A 574 -16.40 -1.21 22.10
N ILE A 575 -16.37 -1.46 23.41
CA ILE A 575 -17.39 -2.29 24.07
C ILE A 575 -18.78 -1.60 24.08
N SER A 576 -18.85 -0.29 24.31
CA SER A 576 -20.14 0.43 24.32
C SER A 576 -20.76 0.56 22.93
N ASP A 577 -19.96 0.77 21.90
CA ASP A 577 -20.41 0.87 20.50
C ASP A 577 -20.90 -0.51 20.00
N MET A 578 -20.13 -1.57 20.29
CA MET A 578 -20.53 -2.94 19.98
C MET A 578 -21.81 -3.33 20.74
N GLN A 579 -21.94 -3.02 22.03
CA GLN A 579 -23.17 -3.26 22.80
C GLN A 579 -24.37 -2.46 22.28
N ARG A 580 -24.17 -1.19 21.88
CA ARG A 580 -25.20 -0.36 21.25
C ARG A 580 -25.73 -1.02 19.98
N MET A 581 -24.84 -1.57 19.13
CA MET A 581 -25.23 -2.28 17.92
C MET A 581 -25.96 -3.59 18.22
N ILE A 582 -25.42 -4.42 19.13
CA ILE A 582 -26.03 -5.68 19.56
C ILE A 582 -27.45 -5.47 20.10
N ASN A 583 -27.66 -4.45 20.94
CA ASN A 583 -28.98 -4.14 21.49
C ASN A 583 -29.94 -3.66 20.40
N LEU A 584 -29.46 -2.88 19.43
CA LEU A 584 -30.26 -2.46 18.28
C LEU A 584 -30.71 -3.66 17.43
N LEU A 585 -29.81 -4.61 17.15
CA LEU A 585 -30.11 -5.83 16.40
C LEU A 585 -31.18 -6.68 17.10
N LYS A 586 -31.06 -6.90 18.41
CA LYS A 586 -32.05 -7.62 19.22
C LYS A 586 -33.43 -6.94 19.24
N ASN A 587 -33.44 -5.61 19.21
CA ASN A 587 -34.68 -4.83 19.20
C ASN A 587 -35.35 -4.77 17.82
N THR A 588 -34.62 -4.98 16.72
CA THR A 588 -35.16 -4.92 15.34
C THR A 588 -35.40 -6.29 14.70
N THR A 589 -34.73 -7.33 15.18
CA THR A 589 -34.75 -8.69 14.60
C THR A 589 -34.87 -9.73 15.71
N LYS A 590 -35.98 -10.47 15.72
CA LYS A 590 -36.37 -11.35 16.84
C LYS A 590 -35.39 -12.51 17.05
N GLU A 591 -34.89 -13.08 15.96
CA GLU A 591 -34.00 -14.23 15.95
C GLU A 591 -32.67 -13.95 16.68
N TYR A 592 -32.16 -12.72 16.62
CA TYR A 592 -30.97 -12.31 17.38
C TYR A 592 -31.20 -12.19 18.90
N ASN A 593 -32.46 -12.11 19.33
CA ASN A 593 -32.83 -12.15 20.74
C ASN A 593 -33.11 -13.58 21.23
N ASP A 594 -33.79 -14.37 20.39
CA ASP A 594 -34.37 -15.66 20.79
C ASP A 594 -33.47 -16.87 20.48
N ASP A 595 -32.61 -16.82 19.45
CA ASP A 595 -31.72 -17.91 19.06
C ASP A 595 -30.23 -17.59 19.25
N LYS A 596 -29.59 -18.31 20.18
CA LYS A 596 -28.15 -18.21 20.46
C LYS A 596 -27.26 -18.75 19.32
N ASN A 597 -27.82 -19.51 18.38
CA ASN A 597 -27.11 -19.94 17.17
C ASN A 597 -27.08 -18.85 16.09
N GLN A 598 -27.92 -17.80 16.23
CA GLN A 598 -28.04 -16.71 15.27
C GLN A 598 -27.06 -15.57 15.53
N MET A 599 -26.72 -15.30 16.80
CA MET A 599 -25.68 -14.32 17.16
C MET A 599 -24.93 -14.74 18.42
N THR A 600 -23.60 -14.67 18.35
CA THR A 600 -22.70 -14.86 19.50
C THR A 600 -21.75 -13.66 19.65
N ILE A 601 -21.29 -13.43 20.88
CA ILE A 601 -20.55 -12.23 21.29
C ILE A 601 -19.41 -12.67 22.20
N VAL A 602 -18.17 -12.40 21.80
CA VAL A 602 -16.95 -12.63 22.58
C VAL A 602 -16.41 -11.29 23.05
N ILE A 603 -16.33 -11.11 24.37
CA ILE A 603 -15.65 -9.96 24.99
C ILE A 603 -14.46 -10.47 25.80
N ALA A 604 -13.25 -10.18 25.33
CA ALA A 604 -12.01 -10.60 25.98
C ALA A 604 -11.45 -9.50 26.89
N ALA A 605 -11.15 -9.83 28.15
CA ALA A 605 -10.62 -8.87 29.13
C ALA A 605 -9.21 -8.37 28.77
N ASP A 606 -8.43 -9.17 28.05
CA ASP A 606 -7.08 -8.87 27.59
C ASP A 606 -7.01 -8.43 26.11
N GLY A 607 -8.14 -8.50 25.39
CA GLY A 607 -8.20 -8.21 23.96
C GLY A 607 -7.83 -6.76 23.64
N GLN A 608 -6.93 -6.59 22.68
CA GLN A 608 -6.45 -5.31 22.15
C GLN A 608 -6.76 -5.24 20.65
N HIS A 609 -6.75 -4.04 20.06
CA HIS A 609 -7.09 -3.82 18.65
C HIS A 609 -5.90 -4.22 17.77
N GLN A 610 -5.67 -5.53 17.65
CA GLN A 610 -4.39 -6.11 17.25
C GLN A 610 -4.56 -7.47 16.55
N GLU A 611 -3.68 -7.72 15.59
CA GLU A 611 -3.64 -8.94 14.77
C GLU A 611 -3.50 -10.22 15.62
N TRP A 612 -2.72 -10.18 16.70
CA TRP A 612 -2.56 -11.33 17.62
C TRP A 612 -3.89 -11.74 18.28
N PHE A 613 -4.77 -10.77 18.57
CA PHE A 613 -6.06 -11.03 19.21
C PHE A 613 -7.02 -11.64 18.19
N TRP A 614 -7.03 -11.14 16.96
CA TRP A 614 -7.82 -11.70 15.88
C TRP A 614 -7.34 -13.11 15.47
N LYS A 615 -6.02 -13.34 15.39
CA LYS A 615 -5.37 -14.67 15.25
C LYS A 615 -5.87 -15.66 16.32
N ARG A 616 -5.96 -15.21 17.58
CA ARG A 616 -6.44 -16.05 18.70
C ARG A 616 -7.91 -16.42 18.60
N GLU A 617 -8.78 -15.48 18.25
CA GLU A 617 -10.23 -15.71 18.26
C GLU A 617 -10.76 -16.34 16.96
N PHE A 618 -10.03 -16.21 15.84
CA PHE A 618 -10.41 -16.73 14.52
C PHE A 618 -10.78 -18.23 14.52
N PRO A 619 -10.01 -19.16 15.12
CA PRO A 619 -10.36 -20.59 15.11
C PRO A 619 -11.71 -20.90 15.78
N ASN A 620 -12.13 -20.10 16.77
CA ASN A 620 -13.42 -20.28 17.44
C ASN A 620 -14.58 -19.69 16.62
N SER A 621 -14.34 -18.62 15.86
CA SER A 621 -15.35 -18.08 14.93
C SER A 621 -15.67 -19.07 13.82
N ILE A 622 -14.65 -19.70 13.23
CA ILE A 622 -14.83 -20.71 12.17
C ILE A 622 -15.62 -21.93 12.66
N LYS A 623 -15.29 -22.48 13.85
CA LYS A 623 -16.04 -23.60 14.45
C LYS A 623 -17.51 -23.27 14.69
N TRP A 624 -17.82 -22.03 15.06
CA TRP A 624 -19.20 -21.61 15.34
C TRP A 624 -19.98 -21.28 14.06
N LEU A 625 -19.36 -20.59 13.09
CA LEU A 625 -19.96 -20.26 11.80
C LEU A 625 -20.18 -21.51 10.94
N PHE A 626 -19.24 -22.45 10.97
CA PHE A 626 -19.29 -23.73 10.26
C PHE A 626 -19.29 -24.91 11.27
N PRO A 627 -20.41 -25.14 11.98
CA PRO A 627 -20.51 -26.28 12.90
C PRO A 627 -20.34 -27.59 12.14
N SER A 628 -19.62 -28.54 12.73
CA SER A 628 -19.51 -29.89 12.18
C SER A 628 -20.90 -30.53 12.07
N SER A 629 -21.17 -31.15 10.92
CA SER A 629 -22.39 -31.89 10.62
C SER A 629 -22.45 -33.24 11.35
#